data_AF-A0A847S8Y6-F1
#
_entry.id   AF-A0A847S8Y6-F1
#
_cell.length_a   1.000
_cell.length_b   1.000
_cell.length_c   1.000
_cell.angle_alpha   90.00
_cell.angle_beta   90.00
_cell.angle_gamma   90.00
#
_symmetry.space_group_name_H-M   'P 1'
#
loop_
_entity.id
_entity.type
_entity.pdbx_description
1 polymer ?
#
loop_
_entity_poly.entity_id
_entity_poly.type
_entity_poly.pdbx_seq_one_letter_code
_entity_poly.pdbx_strand_id
1 'polypeptide(L)'
;MTPAPLQATLQAMQARLPGPDGQRFAEAFRHGSMSVELYAPQGHDPQQPHLQDELYVVTSGHGTFLRDQQRIAFQAGDVLFVPAGMLHRFEQFSDDFQTWVIFWGPRGGEAAGQHLDYTLRPAQPHEAPQLEALLRQYGPNPWNYLPDEGVRQHFAELAAGQAEALLACTPEGEVAGFVTWLPRHPDAERRAREPHSAYIGEALVLPAHAGKGLGGALLRAVRDRLLAAGQGPLYIERHEENAASAGMMRQAGFVPLRTFDDPVRRSYGSKRTTECVYPAPDA
;
A
#
# COMPACT_ATOMS: atom_id res chain seq x y z
N MET A 1 -31.55 11.46 -9.45
CA MET A 1 -30.81 11.36 -8.17
C MET A 1 -30.86 12.72 -7.52
N THR A 2 -31.30 12.80 -6.27
CA THR A 2 -31.20 14.05 -5.49
C THR A 2 -29.72 14.37 -5.33
N PRO A 3 -29.25 15.59 -5.67
CA PRO A 3 -27.87 15.96 -5.44
C PRO A 3 -27.54 15.85 -3.96
N ALA A 4 -26.31 15.45 -3.63
CA ALA A 4 -25.85 15.42 -2.25
C ALA A 4 -26.01 16.82 -1.63
N PRO A 5 -26.49 16.93 -0.37
CA PRO A 5 -26.63 18.22 0.28
C PRO A 5 -25.27 18.92 0.39
N LEU A 6 -25.25 20.25 0.37
CA LEU A 6 -24.01 21.02 0.50
C LEU A 6 -23.44 20.96 1.94
N GLN A 7 -24.29 20.71 2.94
CA GLN A 7 -23.90 20.69 4.35
C GLN A 7 -24.77 19.72 5.15
N ALA A 8 -24.20 19.20 6.24
CA ALA A 8 -24.91 18.48 7.29
C ALA A 8 -24.61 19.17 8.62
N THR A 9 -25.64 19.51 9.38
CA THR A 9 -25.48 20.16 10.70
C THR A 9 -25.66 19.12 11.80
N LEU A 10 -25.01 19.36 12.96
CA LEU A 10 -25.20 18.51 14.15
C LEU A 10 -26.68 18.40 14.52
N GLN A 11 -27.39 19.53 14.56
CA GLN A 11 -28.83 19.55 14.87
C GLN A 11 -29.65 18.68 13.92
N ALA A 12 -29.39 18.74 12.60
CA ALA A 12 -30.11 17.95 11.63
C ALA A 12 -29.81 16.45 11.76
N MET A 13 -28.56 16.08 12.09
CA MET A 13 -28.20 14.69 12.30
C MET A 13 -28.73 14.14 13.62
N GLN A 14 -28.69 14.92 14.70
CA GLN A 14 -29.28 14.57 15.99
C GLN A 14 -30.78 14.30 15.88
N ALA A 15 -31.51 15.08 15.06
CA ALA A 15 -32.94 14.87 14.81
C ALA A 15 -33.27 13.53 14.11
N ARG A 16 -32.25 12.83 13.58
CA ARG A 16 -32.37 11.50 12.96
C ARG A 16 -32.04 10.36 13.93
N LEU A 17 -31.69 10.68 15.18
CA LEU A 17 -31.33 9.71 16.21
C LEU A 17 -32.44 9.58 17.27
N PRO A 18 -32.73 8.35 17.75
CA PRO A 18 -32.24 7.08 17.21
C PRO A 18 -32.84 6.81 15.83
N GLY A 19 -32.15 5.99 15.03
CA GLY A 19 -32.68 5.48 13.77
C GLY A 19 -33.84 4.49 13.98
N PRO A 20 -34.47 4.01 12.89
CA PRO A 20 -35.66 3.16 12.94
C PRO A 20 -35.52 1.89 13.79
N ASP A 21 -34.31 1.33 13.88
CA ASP A 21 -33.98 0.10 14.61
C ASP A 21 -33.28 0.38 15.95
N GLY A 22 -33.33 1.63 16.43
CA GLY A 22 -32.66 2.06 17.66
C GLY A 22 -31.18 2.41 17.49
N GLN A 23 -30.65 2.36 16.26
CA GLN A 23 -29.26 2.69 15.98
C GLN A 23 -28.95 4.16 16.34
N ARG A 24 -27.74 4.37 16.86
CA ARG A 24 -27.29 5.67 17.38
C ARG A 24 -26.28 6.36 16.44
N PHE A 25 -26.45 6.15 15.14
CA PHE A 25 -25.69 6.82 14.09
C PHE A 25 -26.59 7.31 12.95
N ALA A 26 -26.15 8.35 12.24
CA ALA A 26 -26.86 8.90 11.09
C ALA A 26 -25.88 9.32 9.98
N GLU A 27 -25.97 8.71 8.80
CA GLU A 27 -25.14 9.04 7.64
C GLU A 27 -25.48 10.43 7.09
N ALA A 28 -24.49 11.32 7.06
CA ALA A 28 -24.57 12.66 6.49
C ALA A 28 -24.16 12.70 5.01
N PHE A 29 -23.07 12.02 4.65
CA PHE A 29 -22.50 12.04 3.30
C PHE A 29 -21.95 10.69 2.89
N ARG A 30 -21.94 10.46 1.57
CA ARG A 30 -21.25 9.35 0.93
C ARG A 30 -20.71 9.79 -0.43
N HIS A 31 -19.43 9.53 -0.68
CA HIS A 31 -18.79 9.80 -1.96
C HIS A 31 -17.57 8.90 -2.18
N GLY A 32 -17.57 8.12 -3.27
CA GLY A 32 -16.55 7.10 -3.51
C GLY A 32 -16.54 6.05 -2.39
N SER A 33 -15.36 5.79 -1.82
CA SER A 33 -15.22 4.92 -0.64
C SER A 33 -15.53 5.64 0.68
N MET A 34 -15.69 6.96 0.68
CA MET A 34 -15.85 7.74 1.89
C MET A 34 -17.31 7.84 2.32
N SER A 35 -17.56 7.72 3.63
CA SER A 35 -18.81 8.10 4.27
C SER A 35 -18.59 8.89 5.56
N VAL A 36 -19.50 9.81 5.86
CA VAL A 36 -19.52 10.63 7.08
C VAL A 36 -20.80 10.34 7.84
N GLU A 37 -20.71 10.07 9.13
CA GLU A 37 -21.84 9.82 10.01
C GLU A 37 -21.72 10.62 11.31
N LEU A 38 -22.84 11.04 11.88
CA LEU A 38 -22.86 11.42 13.29
C LEU A 38 -23.06 10.14 14.10
N TYR A 39 -22.19 9.89 15.09
CA TYR A 39 -22.31 8.79 16.04
C TYR A 39 -22.49 9.34 17.46
N ALA A 40 -23.46 8.80 18.20
CA ALA A 40 -23.85 9.27 19.54
C ALA A 40 -24.32 8.12 20.43
N PRO A 41 -23.43 7.17 20.81
CA PRO A 41 -23.80 6.02 21.64
C PRO A 41 -24.28 6.45 23.03
N GLN A 42 -24.97 5.54 23.73
CA GLN A 42 -25.46 5.79 25.09
C GLN A 42 -25.11 4.62 26.01
N GLY A 43 -24.40 4.93 27.10
CA GLY A 43 -24.00 3.98 28.15
C GLY A 43 -22.93 2.98 27.71
N HIS A 44 -23.05 2.37 26.53
CA HIS A 44 -22.04 1.49 25.96
C HIS A 44 -21.86 1.76 24.47
N ASP A 45 -20.65 1.46 23.99
CA ASP A 45 -20.28 1.51 22.58
C ASP A 45 -20.35 0.09 21.96
N PRO A 46 -21.34 -0.21 21.09
CA PRO A 46 -21.49 -1.51 20.47
C PRO A 46 -20.61 -1.73 19.22
N GLN A 47 -19.76 -0.77 18.84
CA GLN A 47 -18.97 -0.87 17.61
C GLN A 47 -18.08 -2.13 17.54
N GLN A 48 -17.88 -2.57 16.30
CA GLN A 48 -16.96 -3.63 15.90
C GLN A 48 -15.89 -3.04 14.99
N PRO A 49 -14.70 -3.66 14.87
CA PRO A 49 -13.68 -3.16 13.96
C PRO A 49 -14.20 -3.03 12.52
N HIS A 50 -14.07 -1.85 11.91
CA HIS A 50 -14.48 -1.65 10.52
C HIS A 50 -13.34 -2.00 9.55
N LEU A 51 -13.68 -2.19 8.27
CA LEU A 51 -12.73 -2.57 7.22
C LEU A 51 -12.09 -1.37 6.51
N GLN A 52 -12.36 -0.15 6.98
CA GLN A 52 -11.86 1.11 6.43
C GLN A 52 -11.21 1.92 7.55
N ASP A 53 -10.38 2.88 7.18
CA ASP A 53 -9.82 3.80 8.17
C ASP A 53 -10.91 4.74 8.70
N GLU A 54 -10.78 5.13 9.96
CA GLU A 54 -11.79 5.92 10.68
C GLU A 54 -11.16 7.14 11.36
N LEU A 55 -11.84 8.28 11.23
CA LEU A 55 -11.53 9.51 11.95
C LEU A 55 -12.76 9.90 12.76
N TYR A 56 -12.56 10.07 14.05
CA TYR A 56 -13.55 10.60 14.97
C TYR A 56 -13.23 12.06 15.25
N VAL A 57 -14.15 12.97 14.98
CA VAL A 57 -14.07 14.38 15.39
C VAL A 57 -15.08 14.59 16.50
N VAL A 58 -14.60 14.62 17.74
CA VAL A 58 -15.46 14.68 18.93
C VAL A 58 -16.14 16.04 19.02
N THR A 59 -17.46 16.05 18.92
CA THR A 59 -18.25 17.29 18.91
C THR A 59 -18.77 17.67 20.29
N SER A 60 -18.99 16.69 21.17
CA SER A 60 -19.44 16.89 22.55
C SER A 60 -19.04 15.70 23.44
N GLY A 61 -19.02 15.93 24.75
CA GLY A 61 -18.66 14.95 25.76
C GLY A 61 -17.16 14.73 25.96
N HIS A 62 -16.85 13.77 26.83
CA HIS A 62 -15.50 13.35 27.20
C HIS A 62 -15.52 11.88 27.63
N GLY A 63 -14.35 11.25 27.72
CA GLY A 63 -14.24 9.86 28.18
C GLY A 63 -12.86 9.27 27.97
N THR A 64 -12.78 7.94 27.90
CA THR A 64 -11.58 7.18 27.55
C THR A 64 -11.77 6.52 26.19
N PHE A 65 -10.80 6.65 25.31
CA PHE A 65 -10.76 5.94 24.04
C PHE A 65 -9.75 4.80 24.12
N LEU A 66 -10.23 3.58 23.95
CA LEU A 66 -9.40 2.39 23.77
C LEU A 66 -9.13 2.23 22.28
N ARG A 67 -7.85 2.10 21.92
CA ARG A 67 -7.41 1.68 20.60
C ARG A 67 -6.33 0.63 20.76
N ASP A 68 -6.62 -0.59 20.31
CA ASP A 68 -5.86 -1.80 20.59
C ASP A 68 -5.58 -1.96 22.09
N GLN A 69 -4.33 -1.83 22.54
CA GLN A 69 -3.96 -1.92 23.97
C GLN A 69 -3.81 -0.56 24.65
N GLN A 70 -3.95 0.54 23.91
CA GLN A 70 -3.71 1.89 24.41
C GLN A 70 -5.02 2.57 24.80
N ARG A 71 -5.01 3.22 25.98
CA ARG A 71 -6.10 4.08 26.44
C ARG A 71 -5.63 5.52 26.51
N ILE A 72 -6.43 6.41 25.95
CA ILE A 72 -6.21 7.85 26.04
C ILE A 72 -7.50 8.53 26.52
N ALA A 73 -7.36 9.62 27.28
CA ALA A 73 -8.50 10.49 27.54
C ALA A 73 -8.86 11.26 26.25
N PHE A 74 -10.15 11.53 26.05
CA PHE A 74 -10.63 12.41 24.98
C PHE A 74 -11.65 13.40 25.52
N GLN A 75 -11.83 14.51 24.81
CA GLN A 75 -12.83 15.54 25.05
C GLN A 75 -13.31 16.18 23.74
N ALA A 76 -14.35 17.01 23.82
CA ALA A 76 -14.82 17.80 22.69
C ALA A 76 -13.68 18.62 22.04
N GLY A 77 -13.60 18.55 20.71
CA GLY A 77 -12.55 19.16 19.90
C GLY A 77 -11.42 18.20 19.53
N ASP A 78 -11.29 17.05 20.19
CA ASP A 78 -10.28 16.06 19.84
C ASP A 78 -10.60 15.34 18.53
N VAL A 79 -9.53 14.93 17.83
CA VAL A 79 -9.60 14.07 16.66
C VAL A 79 -8.89 12.76 16.95
N LEU A 80 -9.58 11.63 16.76
CA LEU A 80 -9.07 10.29 17.02
C LEU A 80 -9.00 9.51 15.72
N PHE A 81 -7.90 8.79 15.52
CA PHE A 81 -7.67 7.98 14.32
C PHE A 81 -7.68 6.49 14.64
N VAL A 82 -8.32 5.70 13.79
CA VAL A 82 -8.34 4.24 13.86
C VAL A 82 -8.01 3.66 12.48
N PRO A 83 -6.92 2.89 12.37
CA PRO A 83 -6.65 2.09 11.18
C PRO A 83 -7.72 1.02 10.96
N ALA A 84 -8.00 0.69 9.71
CA ALA A 84 -8.88 -0.41 9.35
C ALA A 84 -8.54 -1.72 10.08
N GLY A 85 -9.56 -2.39 10.59
CA GLY A 85 -9.49 -3.66 11.32
C GLY A 85 -8.97 -3.52 12.75
N MET A 86 -8.61 -2.33 13.21
CA MET A 86 -8.11 -2.13 14.56
C MET A 86 -9.25 -2.15 15.58
N LEU A 87 -9.07 -2.96 16.63
CA LEU A 87 -9.95 -2.95 17.79
C LEU A 87 -9.93 -1.56 18.42
N HIS A 88 -11.11 -0.99 18.62
CA HIS A 88 -11.27 0.28 19.32
C HIS A 88 -12.62 0.34 20.04
N ARG A 89 -12.72 1.21 21.04
CA ARG A 89 -13.95 1.40 21.83
C ARG A 89 -13.93 2.74 22.57
N PHE A 90 -15.08 3.40 22.66
CA PHE A 90 -15.32 4.44 23.64
C PHE A 90 -15.71 3.84 24.98
N GLU A 91 -14.98 4.17 26.04
CA GLU A 91 -15.16 3.70 27.40
C GLU A 91 -15.43 4.88 28.35
N GLN A 92 -16.28 4.69 29.36
CA GLN A 92 -16.50 5.67 30.44
C GLN A 92 -16.78 7.11 29.94
N PHE A 93 -17.59 7.22 28.89
CA PHE A 93 -17.90 8.51 28.27
C PHE A 93 -19.15 9.16 28.88
N SER A 94 -19.23 10.49 28.81
CA SER A 94 -20.36 11.25 29.32
C SER A 94 -21.64 11.05 28.50
N ASP A 95 -22.80 11.29 29.12
CA ASP A 95 -24.12 11.05 28.50
C ASP A 95 -24.38 11.90 27.23
N ASP A 96 -23.66 13.01 27.09
CA ASP A 96 -23.73 13.93 25.95
C ASP A 96 -22.69 13.62 24.85
N PHE A 97 -21.96 12.50 24.94
CA PHE A 97 -20.94 12.15 23.96
C PHE A 97 -21.49 12.00 22.54
N GLN A 98 -20.90 12.76 21.61
CA GLN A 98 -21.18 12.69 20.18
C GLN A 98 -19.92 12.98 19.38
N THR A 99 -19.80 12.34 18.23
CA THR A 99 -18.64 12.48 17.33
C THR A 99 -19.06 12.33 15.88
N TRP A 100 -18.45 13.11 15.00
CA TRP A 100 -18.48 12.78 13.57
C TRP A 100 -17.51 11.62 13.35
N VAL A 101 -17.95 10.58 12.66
CA VAL A 101 -17.08 9.51 12.17
C VAL A 101 -16.98 9.61 10.65
N ILE A 102 -15.75 9.60 10.15
CA ILE A 102 -15.44 9.57 8.73
C ILE A 102 -14.76 8.24 8.44
N PHE A 103 -15.39 7.43 7.58
CA PHE A 103 -14.80 6.20 7.05
C PHE A 103 -14.22 6.49 5.68
N TRP A 104 -12.99 6.06 5.38
CA TRP A 104 -12.40 6.22 4.04
C TRP A 104 -11.37 5.14 3.70
N GLY A 105 -10.96 5.13 2.42
CA GLY A 105 -9.96 4.20 1.89
C GLY A 105 -10.53 2.85 1.44
N PRO A 106 -9.72 2.00 0.78
CA PRO A 106 -10.12 0.66 0.34
C PRO A 106 -10.34 -0.29 1.54
N ARG A 107 -10.85 -1.50 1.27
CA ARG A 107 -10.92 -2.55 2.30
C ARG A 107 -9.50 -2.86 2.79
N GLY A 108 -9.28 -2.75 4.09
CA GLY A 108 -7.96 -2.86 4.72
C GLY A 108 -7.28 -1.52 5.02
N GLY A 109 -7.95 -0.38 4.77
CA GLY A 109 -7.46 0.96 5.09
C GLY A 109 -6.57 1.54 3.99
N GLU A 110 -6.25 2.82 4.11
CA GLU A 110 -5.19 3.40 3.30
C GLU A 110 -3.88 2.66 3.60
N ALA A 111 -3.06 2.47 2.56
CA ALA A 111 -1.70 2.01 2.80
C ALA A 111 -1.06 3.01 3.78
N ALA A 112 -0.44 2.51 4.85
CA ALA A 112 0.28 3.35 5.81
C ALA A 112 1.33 4.20 5.06
N GLY A 113 0.90 5.37 4.61
CA GLY A 113 1.73 6.41 4.07
C GLY A 113 2.39 7.01 5.27
N GLN A 114 3.48 6.40 5.73
CA GLN A 114 4.54 7.22 6.29
C GLN A 114 4.79 8.29 5.23
N HIS A 115 4.70 9.56 5.62
CA HIS A 115 5.07 10.71 4.80
C HIS A 115 6.52 10.50 4.39
N LEU A 116 6.70 9.73 3.32
CA LEU A 116 7.97 9.47 2.71
C LEU A 116 8.10 10.63 1.76
N ASP A 117 8.91 11.62 2.13
CA ASP A 117 9.21 12.78 1.29
C ASP A 117 10.04 12.32 0.09
N TYR A 118 9.45 11.50 -0.78
CA TYR A 118 10.04 11.03 -2.01
C TYR A 118 9.19 11.46 -3.18
N THR A 119 9.84 12.01 -4.21
CA THR A 119 9.23 12.20 -5.51
C THR A 119 9.45 10.94 -6.34
N LEU A 120 8.37 10.39 -6.89
CA LEU A 120 8.47 9.27 -7.84
C LEU A 120 8.57 9.80 -9.27
N ARG A 121 9.57 9.32 -10.02
CA ARG A 121 9.74 9.68 -11.43
C ARG A 121 10.32 8.54 -12.26
N PRO A 122 10.03 8.47 -13.57
CA PRO A 122 10.74 7.57 -14.46
C PRO A 122 12.23 7.90 -14.50
N ALA A 123 13.07 6.87 -14.59
CA ALA A 123 14.48 7.04 -14.92
C ALA A 123 14.64 7.45 -16.38
N GLN A 124 15.65 8.26 -16.67
CA GLN A 124 16.09 8.55 -18.02
C GLN A 124 17.10 7.49 -18.48
N PRO A 125 17.18 7.15 -19.78
CA PRO A 125 18.10 6.12 -20.26
C PRO A 125 19.58 6.38 -19.90
N HIS A 126 19.99 7.65 -19.84
CA HIS A 126 21.36 8.02 -19.46
C HIS A 126 21.68 7.79 -17.97
N GLU A 127 20.67 7.56 -17.12
CA GLU A 127 20.85 7.25 -15.70
C GLU A 127 21.16 5.75 -15.47
N ALA A 128 21.01 4.89 -16.48
CA ALA A 128 21.20 3.45 -16.34
C ALA A 128 22.56 3.04 -15.74
N PRO A 129 23.72 3.62 -16.13
CA PRO A 129 25.00 3.27 -15.51
C PRO A 129 25.08 3.62 -14.01
N GLN A 130 24.43 4.72 -13.59
CA GLN A 130 24.36 5.11 -12.18
C GLN A 130 23.51 4.12 -11.38
N LEU A 131 22.36 3.72 -11.91
CA LEU A 131 21.48 2.74 -11.27
C LEU A 131 22.13 1.36 -11.20
N GLU A 132 22.87 0.95 -12.23
CA GLU A 132 23.67 -0.28 -12.22
C GLU A 132 24.72 -0.23 -11.10
N ALA A 133 25.45 0.88 -10.98
CA ALA A 133 26.44 1.06 -9.93
C ALA A 133 25.82 0.95 -8.52
N LEU A 134 24.66 1.56 -8.30
CA LEU A 134 23.91 1.44 -7.05
C LEU A 134 23.47 0.00 -6.78
N LEU A 135 22.95 -0.72 -7.78
CA LEU A 135 22.56 -2.12 -7.63
C LEU A 135 23.76 -2.99 -7.27
N ARG A 136 24.90 -2.80 -7.94
CA ARG A 136 26.12 -3.57 -7.67
C ARG A 136 26.67 -3.30 -6.29
N GLN A 137 26.56 -2.06 -5.81
CA GLN A 137 27.06 -1.68 -4.50
C GLN A 137 26.15 -2.16 -3.35
N TYR A 138 24.83 -2.04 -3.49
CA TYR A 138 23.88 -2.23 -2.38
C TYR A 138 22.91 -3.41 -2.56
N GLY A 139 22.82 -3.99 -3.76
CA GLY A 139 21.98 -5.14 -4.07
C GLY A 139 22.51 -6.49 -3.57
N PRO A 140 23.84 -6.77 -3.51
CA PRO A 140 24.34 -8.07 -3.10
C PRO A 140 23.97 -8.43 -1.66
N ASN A 141 23.31 -9.57 -1.50
CA ASN A 141 23.13 -10.28 -0.24
C ASN A 141 22.82 -11.76 -0.56
N PRO A 142 22.86 -12.68 0.42
CA PRO A 142 22.68 -14.11 0.16
C PRO A 142 21.37 -14.52 -0.53
N TRP A 143 20.33 -13.67 -0.48
CA TRP A 143 19.02 -13.95 -1.05
C TRP A 143 18.82 -13.45 -2.48
N ASN A 144 19.69 -12.54 -2.93
CA ASN A 144 19.59 -11.91 -4.24
C ASN A 144 20.49 -12.64 -5.24
N TYR A 145 19.95 -12.95 -6.42
CA TYR A 145 20.72 -13.51 -7.52
C TYR A 145 21.00 -12.41 -8.53
N LEU A 146 22.23 -11.91 -8.54
CA LEU A 146 22.67 -10.77 -9.36
C LEU A 146 23.88 -11.21 -10.21
N PRO A 147 23.68 -12.02 -11.26
CA PRO A 147 24.78 -12.44 -12.13
C PRO A 147 25.34 -11.25 -12.89
N ASP A 148 26.67 -11.12 -12.96
CA ASP A 148 27.32 -9.95 -13.56
C ASP A 148 26.86 -9.64 -14.98
N GLU A 149 26.76 -10.67 -15.82
CA GLU A 149 26.31 -10.55 -17.21
C GLU A 149 24.84 -10.15 -17.30
N GLY A 150 23.97 -10.80 -16.53
CA GLY A 150 22.53 -10.49 -16.53
C GLY A 150 22.25 -9.07 -16.04
N VAL A 151 22.94 -8.61 -15.01
CA VAL A 151 22.84 -7.23 -14.52
C VAL A 151 23.31 -6.25 -15.60
N ARG A 152 24.48 -6.47 -16.23
CA ARG A 152 24.96 -5.60 -17.32
C ARG A 152 23.96 -5.54 -18.47
N GLN A 153 23.41 -6.69 -18.87
CA GLN A 153 22.45 -6.76 -19.97
C GLN A 153 21.19 -5.97 -19.64
N HIS A 154 20.60 -6.16 -18.45
CA HIS A 154 19.37 -5.49 -18.04
C HIS A 154 19.51 -3.95 -18.01
N PHE A 155 20.65 -3.44 -17.52
CA PHE A 155 20.90 -1.99 -17.54
C PHE A 155 21.27 -1.47 -18.94
N ALA A 156 21.86 -2.29 -19.82
CA ALA A 156 22.00 -1.94 -21.23
C ALA A 156 20.64 -1.84 -21.94
N GLU A 157 19.70 -2.73 -21.62
CA GLU A 157 18.31 -2.67 -22.10
C GLU A 157 17.61 -1.40 -21.59
N LEU A 158 17.84 -0.99 -20.33
CA LEU A 158 17.34 0.30 -19.80
C LEU A 158 17.94 1.49 -20.56
N ALA A 159 19.25 1.48 -20.82
CA ALA A 159 19.92 2.52 -21.59
C ALA A 159 19.43 2.61 -23.05
N ALA A 160 18.98 1.49 -23.61
CA ALA A 160 18.41 1.40 -24.95
C ALA A 160 16.89 1.70 -24.99
N GLY A 161 16.23 1.94 -23.84
CA GLY A 161 14.79 2.14 -23.75
C GLY A 161 13.96 0.86 -23.96
N GLN A 162 14.58 -0.31 -23.79
CA GLN A 162 13.95 -1.63 -23.87
C GLN A 162 13.50 -2.15 -22.49
N ALA A 163 14.12 -1.65 -21.42
CA ALA A 163 13.63 -1.75 -20.06
C ALA A 163 13.23 -0.35 -19.55
N GLU A 164 12.44 -0.31 -18.48
CA GLU A 164 12.05 0.93 -17.82
C GLU A 164 12.36 0.86 -16.33
N ALA A 165 12.44 2.02 -15.68
CA ALA A 165 12.64 2.11 -14.24
C ALA A 165 11.85 3.28 -13.62
N LEU A 166 11.37 3.07 -12.40
CA LEU A 166 10.76 4.08 -11.56
C LEU A 166 11.67 4.32 -10.36
N LEU A 167 12.06 5.58 -10.17
CA LEU A 167 12.92 6.03 -9.08
C LEU A 167 12.07 6.64 -7.99
N ALA A 168 12.48 6.44 -6.74
CA ALA A 168 12.12 7.30 -5.62
C ALA A 168 13.30 8.22 -5.33
N CYS A 169 13.07 9.53 -5.36
CA CYS A 169 14.08 10.55 -5.10
C CYS A 169 13.76 11.33 -3.83
N THR A 170 14.75 11.63 -3.00
CA THR A 170 14.62 12.55 -1.84
C THR A 170 14.24 13.97 -2.31
N PRO A 171 13.86 14.89 -1.40
CA PRO A 171 13.59 16.28 -1.76
C PRO A 171 14.80 16.99 -2.39
N GLU A 172 16.00 16.54 -2.05
CA GLU A 172 17.28 17.02 -2.61
C GLU A 172 17.57 16.43 -4.01
N GLY A 173 16.73 15.51 -4.49
CA GLY A 173 16.86 14.87 -5.80
C GLY A 173 17.73 13.61 -5.81
N GLU A 174 18.19 13.12 -4.65
CA GLU A 174 19.02 11.92 -4.55
C GLU A 174 18.16 10.65 -4.70
N VAL A 175 18.68 9.62 -5.37
CA VAL A 175 17.96 8.35 -5.52
C VAL A 175 17.93 7.61 -4.18
N ALA A 176 16.74 7.40 -3.63
CA ALA A 176 16.51 6.61 -2.41
C ALA A 176 16.24 5.12 -2.70
N GLY A 177 15.78 4.80 -3.90
CA GLY A 177 15.51 3.45 -4.36
C GLY A 177 14.90 3.45 -5.76
N PHE A 178 14.80 2.27 -6.37
CA PHE A 178 14.19 2.10 -7.68
C PHE A 178 13.64 0.70 -7.88
N VAL A 179 12.72 0.59 -8.84
CA VAL A 179 12.24 -0.68 -9.40
C VAL A 179 12.36 -0.60 -10.92
N THR A 180 12.86 -1.66 -11.54
CA THR A 180 13.00 -1.79 -12.99
C THR A 180 12.12 -2.91 -13.52
N TRP A 181 11.69 -2.81 -14.77
CA TRP A 181 10.92 -3.87 -15.42
C TRP A 181 11.21 -3.96 -16.92
N LEU A 182 10.95 -5.15 -17.46
CA LEU A 182 10.83 -5.41 -18.88
C LEU A 182 9.35 -5.30 -19.27
N PRO A 183 8.99 -4.46 -20.26
CA PRO A 183 7.60 -4.32 -20.73
C PRO A 183 7.01 -5.60 -21.32
N ARG A 184 7.85 -6.61 -21.60
CA ARG A 184 7.44 -7.95 -22.01
C ARG A 184 8.18 -8.97 -21.17
N HIS A 185 7.49 -10.03 -20.77
CA HIS A 185 8.09 -11.12 -20.00
C HIS A 185 9.32 -11.73 -20.72
N PRO A 186 10.44 -12.09 -20.06
CA PRO A 186 11.62 -12.62 -20.75
C PRO A 186 11.39 -14.00 -21.38
N ASP A 187 10.61 -14.87 -20.73
CA ASP A 187 10.24 -16.19 -21.26
C ASP A 187 9.35 -16.08 -22.52
N ALA A 188 9.80 -16.66 -23.63
CA ALA A 188 9.15 -16.54 -24.93
C ALA A 188 7.80 -17.27 -25.00
N GLU A 189 7.68 -18.42 -24.34
CA GLU A 189 6.44 -19.18 -24.33
C GLU A 189 5.35 -18.46 -23.53
N ARG A 190 5.70 -17.89 -22.38
CA ARG A 190 4.80 -17.06 -21.58
C ARG A 190 4.38 -15.83 -22.36
N ARG A 191 5.32 -15.12 -22.97
CA ARG A 191 5.02 -13.96 -23.85
C ARG A 191 4.04 -14.30 -24.97
N ALA A 192 4.10 -15.51 -25.52
CA ALA A 192 3.18 -15.94 -26.57
C ALA A 192 1.75 -16.16 -26.02
N ARG A 193 1.61 -16.64 -24.78
CA ARG A 193 0.31 -16.84 -24.12
C ARG A 193 -0.26 -15.56 -23.50
N GLU A 194 0.61 -14.70 -22.99
CA GLU A 194 0.29 -13.50 -22.21
C GLU A 194 1.07 -12.30 -22.81
N PRO A 195 0.66 -11.79 -23.99
CA PRO A 195 1.44 -10.80 -24.76
C PRO A 195 1.57 -9.43 -24.09
N HIS A 196 0.71 -9.15 -23.11
CA HIS A 196 0.70 -7.92 -22.30
C HIS A 196 1.36 -8.10 -20.93
N SER A 197 1.95 -9.27 -20.65
CA SER A 197 2.64 -9.52 -19.39
C SER A 197 3.97 -8.78 -19.31
N ALA A 198 4.25 -8.21 -18.13
CA ALA A 198 5.51 -7.54 -17.84
C ALA A 198 6.28 -8.29 -16.73
N TYR A 199 7.59 -8.07 -16.69
CA TYR A 199 8.47 -8.73 -15.71
C TYR A 199 9.26 -7.70 -14.92
N ILE A 200 9.10 -7.68 -13.61
CA ILE A 200 9.88 -6.82 -12.72
C ILE A 200 11.23 -7.49 -12.50
N GLY A 201 12.30 -6.79 -12.93
CA GLY A 201 13.67 -7.30 -12.92
C GLY A 201 14.34 -7.03 -11.57
N GLU A 202 14.65 -5.76 -11.33
CA GLU A 202 15.45 -5.33 -10.18
C GLU A 202 14.66 -4.40 -9.26
N ALA A 203 14.76 -4.62 -7.96
CA ALA A 203 14.20 -3.75 -6.94
C ALA A 203 15.27 -3.46 -5.87
N LEU A 204 15.57 -2.17 -5.68
CA LEU A 204 16.57 -1.72 -4.70
C LEU A 204 15.99 -0.59 -3.85
N VAL A 205 16.17 -0.70 -2.54
CA VAL A 205 16.02 0.41 -1.60
C VAL A 205 17.37 0.64 -0.96
N LEU A 206 17.90 1.86 -1.03
CA LEU A 206 19.20 2.15 -0.44
C LEU A 206 19.14 2.01 1.09
N PRO A 207 20.23 1.56 1.75
CA PRO A 207 20.21 1.27 3.19
C PRO A 207 19.70 2.41 4.08
N ALA A 208 20.01 3.67 3.75
CA ALA A 208 19.54 4.85 4.50
C ALA A 208 18.00 5.04 4.46
N HIS A 209 17.33 4.35 3.54
CA HIS A 209 15.88 4.44 3.29
C HIS A 209 15.17 3.10 3.57
N ALA A 210 15.91 2.06 3.95
CA ALA A 210 15.36 0.75 4.28
C ALA A 210 14.48 0.81 5.55
N GLY A 211 13.53 -0.12 5.67
CA GLY A 211 12.62 -0.20 6.82
C GLY A 211 11.50 0.84 6.86
N LYS A 212 11.48 1.82 5.95
CA LYS A 212 10.48 2.90 5.90
C LYS A 212 9.28 2.59 5.00
N GLY A 213 9.15 1.35 4.52
CA GLY A 213 8.08 0.95 3.59
C GLY A 213 8.27 1.34 2.12
N LEU A 214 9.39 2.00 1.77
CA LEU A 214 9.67 2.51 0.42
C LEU A 214 9.58 1.45 -0.68
N GLY A 215 10.13 0.25 -0.46
CA GLY A 215 10.12 -0.81 -1.47
C GLY A 215 8.70 -1.24 -1.86
N GLY A 216 7.81 -1.37 -0.87
CA GLY A 216 6.40 -1.71 -1.12
C GLY A 216 5.67 -0.58 -1.86
N ALA A 217 5.99 0.68 -1.53
CA ALA A 217 5.44 1.84 -2.23
C ALA A 217 5.90 1.92 -3.70
N LEU A 218 7.19 1.68 -3.97
CA LEU A 218 7.73 1.63 -5.33
C LEU A 218 7.08 0.52 -6.16
N LEU A 219 6.97 -0.70 -5.61
CA LEU A 219 6.32 -1.81 -6.32
C LEU A 219 4.84 -1.52 -6.60
N ARG A 220 4.10 -0.91 -5.66
CA ARG A 220 2.72 -0.48 -5.89
C ARG A 220 2.62 0.56 -7.01
N ALA A 221 3.50 1.58 -6.99
CA ALA A 221 3.50 2.63 -8.00
C ALA A 221 3.83 2.08 -9.40
N VAL A 222 4.79 1.16 -9.51
CA VAL A 222 5.09 0.46 -10.77
C VAL A 222 3.88 -0.36 -11.23
N ARG A 223 3.29 -1.16 -10.34
CA ARG A 223 2.07 -1.92 -10.65
C ARG A 223 0.96 -1.02 -11.19
N ASP A 224 0.61 0.04 -10.46
CA ASP A 224 -0.50 0.93 -10.83
C ASP A 224 -0.25 1.62 -12.18
N ARG A 225 1.01 2.01 -12.44
CA ARG A 225 1.43 2.56 -13.73
C ARG A 225 1.25 1.55 -14.87
N LEU A 226 1.65 0.29 -14.68
CA LEU A 226 1.57 -0.74 -15.71
C LEU A 226 0.12 -1.14 -15.99
N LEU A 227 -0.70 -1.31 -14.95
CA LEU A 227 -2.13 -1.59 -15.11
C LEU A 227 -2.86 -0.45 -15.82
N ALA A 228 -2.56 0.80 -15.48
CA ALA A 228 -3.14 1.97 -16.16
C ALA A 228 -2.74 2.05 -17.65
N ALA A 229 -1.60 1.45 -18.02
CA ALA A 229 -1.16 1.30 -19.41
C ALA A 229 -1.74 0.05 -20.11
N GLY A 230 -2.64 -0.70 -19.45
CA GLY A 230 -3.20 -1.94 -19.98
C GLY A 230 -2.22 -3.11 -20.00
N GLN A 231 -1.13 -3.06 -19.22
CA GLN A 231 -0.19 -4.16 -19.06
C GLN A 231 -0.58 -5.03 -17.85
N GLY A 232 -0.39 -6.34 -17.99
CA GLY A 232 -0.75 -7.33 -16.99
C GLY A 232 -0.96 -8.71 -17.64
N PRO A 233 -0.77 -9.82 -16.92
CA PRO A 233 -0.30 -9.92 -15.52
C PRO A 233 1.17 -9.50 -15.32
N LEU A 234 1.55 -9.17 -14.09
CA LEU A 234 2.92 -8.74 -13.73
C LEU A 234 3.64 -9.84 -12.98
N TYR A 235 4.86 -10.17 -13.39
CA TYR A 235 5.67 -11.23 -12.78
C TYR A 235 6.89 -10.69 -12.05
N ILE A 236 7.26 -11.34 -10.95
CA ILE A 236 8.46 -11.03 -10.18
C ILE A 236 8.94 -12.28 -9.45
N GLU A 237 10.25 -12.49 -9.34
CA GLU A 237 10.83 -13.64 -8.66
C GLU A 237 11.61 -13.24 -7.40
N ARG A 238 11.63 -14.13 -6.40
CA ARG A 238 12.51 -14.01 -5.23
C ARG A 238 12.99 -15.38 -4.76
N HIS A 239 14.04 -15.38 -3.95
CA HIS A 239 14.35 -16.55 -3.12
C HIS A 239 13.19 -16.81 -2.14
N GLU A 240 12.79 -18.08 -1.95
CA GLU A 240 11.59 -18.42 -1.17
C GLU A 240 11.67 -18.00 0.31
N GLU A 241 12.87 -18.01 0.87
CA GLU A 241 13.17 -17.57 2.24
C GLU A 241 13.49 -16.06 2.38
N ASN A 242 13.46 -15.27 1.29
CA ASN A 242 13.65 -13.83 1.38
C ASN A 242 12.41 -13.13 1.97
N ALA A 243 12.32 -13.07 3.29
CA ALA A 243 11.19 -12.49 4.02
C ALA A 243 10.98 -11.00 3.73
N ALA A 244 12.05 -10.24 3.51
CA ALA A 244 11.96 -8.80 3.20
C ALA A 244 11.29 -8.58 1.84
N SER A 245 11.75 -9.29 0.80
CA SER A 245 11.12 -9.25 -0.52
C SER A 245 9.69 -9.79 -0.48
N ALA A 246 9.44 -10.87 0.27
CA ALA A 246 8.09 -11.41 0.44
C ALA A 246 7.12 -10.38 1.05
N GLY A 247 7.55 -9.67 2.10
CA GLY A 247 6.78 -8.61 2.74
C GLY A 247 6.48 -7.46 1.77
N MET A 248 7.50 -7.02 1.03
CA MET A 248 7.40 -5.96 0.03
C MET A 248 6.42 -6.30 -1.10
N MET A 249 6.53 -7.50 -1.67
CA MET A 249 5.66 -8.02 -2.73
C MET A 249 4.21 -8.15 -2.23
N ARG A 250 4.00 -8.70 -1.03
CA ARG A 250 2.67 -8.82 -0.42
C ARG A 250 2.02 -7.46 -0.20
N GLN A 251 2.77 -6.47 0.28
CA GLN A 251 2.30 -5.08 0.43
C GLN A 251 1.93 -4.43 -0.92
N ALA A 252 2.49 -4.92 -2.02
CA ALA A 252 2.15 -4.50 -3.38
C ALA A 252 1.06 -5.37 -4.03
N GLY A 253 0.50 -6.34 -3.31
CA GLY A 253 -0.59 -7.19 -3.79
C GLY A 253 -0.15 -8.36 -4.68
N PHE A 254 1.15 -8.62 -4.80
CA PHE A 254 1.64 -9.82 -5.49
C PHE A 254 1.37 -11.05 -4.63
N VAL A 255 0.97 -12.14 -5.29
CA VAL A 255 0.71 -13.44 -4.67
C VAL A 255 1.69 -14.49 -5.21
N PRO A 256 2.12 -15.48 -4.40
CA PRO A 256 2.93 -16.57 -4.91
C PRO A 256 2.19 -17.35 -5.99
N LEU A 257 2.83 -17.58 -7.14
CA LEU A 257 2.30 -18.39 -8.23
C LEU A 257 2.81 -19.83 -8.14
N ARG A 258 4.13 -19.99 -7.99
CA ARG A 258 4.77 -21.30 -7.81
C ARG A 258 6.13 -21.15 -7.14
N THR A 259 6.57 -22.23 -6.51
CA THR A 259 7.92 -22.36 -5.96
C THR A 259 8.58 -23.60 -6.52
N PHE A 260 9.83 -23.47 -6.98
CA PHE A 260 10.57 -24.55 -7.63
C PHE A 260 12.04 -24.55 -7.20
N ASP A 261 12.68 -25.72 -7.34
CA ASP A 261 14.10 -25.90 -7.05
C ASP A 261 14.94 -25.16 -8.09
N ASP A 262 15.88 -24.34 -7.62
CA ASP A 262 16.68 -23.45 -8.45
C ASP A 262 18.12 -23.33 -7.92
N PRO A 263 18.84 -24.46 -7.78
CA PRO A 263 20.16 -24.48 -7.16
C PRO A 263 21.25 -23.78 -7.99
N VAL A 264 20.98 -23.48 -9.26
CA VAL A 264 21.89 -22.74 -10.14
C VAL A 264 21.88 -21.26 -9.80
N ARG A 265 20.69 -20.67 -9.61
CA ARG A 265 20.57 -19.24 -9.26
C ARG A 265 20.65 -19.00 -7.76
N ARG A 266 20.19 -19.95 -6.94
CA ARG A 266 20.13 -19.82 -5.48
C ARG A 266 21.18 -20.73 -4.84
N SER A 267 22.32 -20.15 -4.46
CA SER A 267 23.43 -20.88 -3.84
C SER A 267 23.36 -20.95 -2.30
N TYR A 268 22.44 -20.19 -1.69
CA TYR A 268 22.21 -20.09 -0.25
C TYR A 268 20.81 -20.61 0.13
N GLY A 269 20.59 -20.90 1.42
CA GLY A 269 19.29 -21.33 1.95
C GLY A 269 18.77 -22.64 1.35
N SER A 270 17.44 -22.74 1.24
CA SER A 270 16.66 -23.80 0.58
C SER A 270 17.00 -23.99 -0.90
N LYS A 271 17.63 -23.00 -1.55
CA LYS A 271 17.95 -23.01 -2.97
C LYS A 271 16.72 -23.05 -3.89
N ARG A 272 15.61 -22.48 -3.43
CA ARG A 272 14.33 -22.47 -4.15
C ARG A 272 13.91 -21.05 -4.51
N THR A 273 13.35 -20.92 -5.70
CA THR A 273 12.79 -19.65 -6.21
C THR A 273 11.28 -19.70 -6.11
N THR A 274 10.68 -18.62 -5.60
CA THR A 274 9.24 -18.35 -5.70
C THR A 274 9.01 -17.32 -6.80
N GLU A 275 8.27 -17.71 -7.83
CA GLU A 275 7.67 -16.81 -8.80
C GLU A 275 6.36 -16.28 -8.20
N CYS A 276 6.21 -14.95 -8.19
CA CYS A 276 5.02 -14.24 -7.74
C CYS A 276 4.36 -13.54 -8.93
N VAL A 277 3.05 -13.36 -8.84
CA VAL A 277 2.26 -12.68 -9.86
C VAL A 277 1.36 -11.62 -9.22
N TYR A 278 1.21 -10.48 -9.88
CA TYR A 278 0.04 -9.64 -9.73
C TYR A 278 -0.91 -9.96 -10.89
N PRO A 279 -2.07 -10.58 -10.64
CA PRO A 279 -2.97 -10.99 -11.70
C PRO A 279 -3.46 -9.76 -12.47
N ALA A 280 -3.72 -9.93 -13.76
CA ALA A 280 -4.47 -8.91 -14.50
C ALA A 280 -5.84 -8.73 -13.82
N PRO A 281 -6.38 -7.50 -13.71
CA PRO A 281 -7.76 -7.32 -13.29
C PRO A 281 -8.66 -8.17 -14.21
N ASP A 282 -9.63 -8.88 -13.61
CA ASP A 282 -10.58 -9.70 -14.37
C ASP A 282 -11.18 -8.84 -15.50
N ALA A 283 -10.97 -9.28 -16.73
CA ALA A 283 -11.46 -8.60 -17.94
C ALA A 283 -12.99 -8.70 -18.07
#